data_AF-A0A819UQ90-F1
#
_entry.id   AF-A0A819UQ90-F1
#
_cell.length_a   1.000
_cell.length_b   1.000
_cell.length_c   1.000
_cell.angle_alpha   90.00
_cell.angle_beta   90.00
_cell.angle_gamma   90.00
#
_symmetry.space_group_name_H-M   'P 1'
#
loop_
_entity.id
_entity.type
_entity.pdbx_description
1 polymer ?
#
loop_
_entity_poly.entity_id
_entity_poly.type
_entity_poly.pdbx_seq_one_letter_code
_entity_poly.pdbx_strand_id
1 'polypeptide(L)'
;MCTCISEIKEKEMKTNALKLFRTAVTAADPYECVKQHLIFHNNNQLNDDNAELHIGNNHITFNHNLSGIYSSWNSSFDFYEGAENNLPDQAAMNTAQIIEKMVSNTVCTDDILLVLISGTILYTIKNKTNPRL
;
A
#
# COMPACT_ATOMS: atom_id res chain seq x y z
N MET A 1 -42.51 30.32 -19.17
CA MET A 1 -42.29 29.91 -17.76
C MET A 1 -41.59 28.53 -17.69
N CYS A 2 -40.54 28.30 -18.50
CA CYS A 2 -39.84 26.99 -18.61
C CYS A 2 -38.35 27.02 -18.24
N THR A 3 -37.74 28.19 -18.07
CA THR A 3 -36.29 28.35 -17.88
C THR A 3 -35.79 27.89 -16.49
N CYS A 4 -36.60 28.08 -15.45
CA CYS A 4 -36.19 27.71 -14.08
C CYS A 4 -36.10 26.20 -13.85
N ILE A 5 -36.93 25.38 -14.54
CA ILE A 5 -36.92 23.92 -14.38
C ILE A 5 -35.70 23.29 -15.06
N SER A 6 -35.28 23.82 -16.22
CA SER A 6 -34.05 23.39 -16.89
C SER A 6 -32.79 23.73 -16.09
N GLU A 7 -32.75 24.92 -15.46
CA GLU A 7 -31.60 25.35 -14.64
C GLU A 7 -31.45 24.52 -13.36
N ILE A 8 -32.56 24.13 -12.72
CA ILE A 8 -32.54 23.25 -11.54
C ILE A 8 -31.99 21.87 -11.91
N LYS A 9 -32.45 21.28 -13.02
CA LYS A 9 -31.97 19.97 -13.50
C LYS A 9 -30.49 20.00 -13.87
N GLU A 10 -30.01 21.07 -14.51
CA GLU A 10 -28.60 21.23 -14.85
C GLU A 10 -27.70 21.31 -13.60
N LYS A 11 -28.13 22.09 -12.60
CA LYS A 11 -27.39 22.22 -11.32
C LYS A 11 -27.32 20.89 -10.56
N GLU A 12 -28.40 20.12 -10.58
CA GLU A 12 -28.45 18.80 -9.97
C GLU A 12 -27.52 17.80 -10.69
N MET A 13 -27.54 17.77 -12.02
CA MET A 13 -26.61 16.95 -12.81
C MET A 13 -25.15 17.28 -12.51
N LYS A 14 -24.79 18.57 -12.47
CA LYS A 14 -23.42 19.01 -12.12
C LYS A 14 -23.01 18.54 -10.73
N THR A 15 -23.93 18.62 -9.77
CA THR A 15 -23.69 18.18 -8.39
C THR A 15 -23.48 16.67 -8.31
N ASN A 16 -24.31 15.88 -9.01
CA ASN A 16 -24.20 14.43 -9.02
C ASN A 16 -22.93 13.96 -9.75
N ALA A 17 -22.57 14.59 -10.87
CA ALA A 17 -21.32 14.32 -11.58
C ALA A 17 -20.10 14.59 -10.68
N LEU A 18 -20.09 15.71 -9.95
CA LEU A 18 -19.01 16.04 -9.02
C LEU A 18 -18.90 15.02 -7.87
N LYS A 19 -20.03 14.58 -7.32
CA LYS A 19 -20.05 13.53 -6.30
C LYS A 19 -19.47 12.22 -6.83
N LEU A 20 -19.92 11.78 -8.01
CA LEU A 20 -19.44 10.56 -8.63
C LEU A 20 -17.92 10.60 -8.88
N PHE A 21 -17.41 11.72 -9.39
CA PHE A 21 -15.99 11.91 -9.62
C PHE A 21 -15.17 11.84 -8.33
N ARG A 22 -15.64 12.51 -7.26
CA ARG A 22 -14.97 12.48 -5.96
C ARG A 22 -14.96 11.07 -5.37
N THR A 23 -16.09 10.36 -5.43
CA THR A 23 -16.18 8.98 -4.97
C THR A 23 -15.21 8.08 -5.75
N ALA A 24 -15.09 8.26 -7.07
CA ALA A 24 -14.15 7.51 -7.88
C ALA A 24 -12.69 7.81 -7.49
N VAL A 25 -12.34 9.07 -7.26
CA VAL A 25 -11.00 9.47 -6.79
C VAL A 25 -10.71 8.88 -5.42
N THR A 26 -11.63 8.99 -4.47
CA THR A 26 -11.47 8.41 -3.12
C THR A 26 -11.34 6.88 -3.17
N ALA A 27 -12.08 6.21 -4.05
CA ALA A 27 -11.98 4.76 -4.21
C ALA A 27 -10.66 4.31 -4.84
N ALA A 28 -9.96 5.19 -5.56
CA ALA A 28 -8.64 4.95 -6.15
C ALA A 28 -7.49 5.54 -5.30
N ASP A 29 -7.81 6.20 -4.18
CA ASP A 29 -6.80 6.74 -3.27
C ASP A 29 -5.99 5.59 -2.65
N PRO A 30 -4.65 5.58 -2.74
CA PRO A 30 -3.83 4.47 -2.25
C PRO A 30 -4.03 4.15 -0.77
N TYR A 31 -4.25 5.17 0.06
CA TYR A 31 -4.43 4.97 1.50
C TYR A 31 -5.79 4.31 1.77
N GLU A 32 -6.86 4.81 1.17
CA GLU A 32 -8.19 4.20 1.32
C GLU A 32 -8.23 2.78 0.71
N CYS A 33 -7.54 2.55 -0.41
CA CYS A 33 -7.40 1.21 -1.01
C CYS A 33 -6.77 0.22 -0.03
N VAL A 34 -5.61 0.56 0.55
CA VAL A 34 -4.92 -0.32 1.51
C VAL A 34 -5.79 -0.55 2.74
N LYS A 35 -6.39 0.50 3.30
CA LYS A 35 -7.24 0.39 4.50
C LYS A 35 -8.45 -0.52 4.30
N GLN A 36 -9.06 -0.52 3.11
CA GLN A 36 -10.21 -1.37 2.81
C GLN A 36 -9.84 -2.83 2.55
N HIS A 37 -8.63 -3.09 2.06
CA HIS A 37 -8.24 -4.42 1.61
C HIS A 37 -7.25 -5.12 2.55
N LEU A 38 -6.51 -4.40 3.38
CA LEU A 38 -5.56 -4.94 4.34
C LEU A 38 -6.13 -4.84 5.75
N ILE A 39 -6.84 -5.87 6.19
CA ILE A 39 -7.58 -5.88 7.46
C ILE A 39 -6.92 -6.87 8.42
N PHE A 40 -6.57 -6.39 9.60
CA PHE A 40 -6.06 -7.21 10.69
C PHE A 40 -7.20 -7.51 11.67
N HIS A 41 -7.50 -8.79 11.88
CA HIS A 41 -8.41 -9.25 12.91
C HIS A 41 -7.60 -9.82 14.07
N ASN A 42 -7.79 -9.24 15.26
CA ASN A 42 -7.30 -9.83 16.49
C ASN A 42 -8.49 -10.52 17.17
N ASN A 43 -8.50 -11.85 17.14
CA ASN A 43 -9.54 -12.64 17.77
C ASN A 43 -9.33 -12.62 19.29
N ASN A 44 -9.94 -11.65 19.97
CA ASN A 44 -9.97 -11.59 21.44
C ASN A 44 -10.87 -12.67 22.09
N GLN A 45 -11.24 -13.73 21.36
CA GLN A 45 -11.97 -14.86 21.93
C GLN A 45 -10.98 -15.81 22.59
N LEU A 46 -11.18 -15.98 23.91
CA LEU A 46 -10.36 -16.67 24.91
C LEU A 46 -9.82 -18.08 24.60
N ASN A 47 -10.04 -18.65 23.41
CA ASN A 47 -9.63 -20.01 23.05
C ASN A 47 -9.07 -20.16 21.62
N ASP A 48 -8.92 -19.08 20.83
CA ASP A 48 -8.35 -19.14 19.48
C ASP A 48 -7.30 -18.02 19.32
N ASP A 49 -6.05 -18.35 19.66
CA ASP A 49 -4.91 -17.41 19.76
C ASP A 49 -4.37 -16.94 18.39
N ASN A 50 -5.11 -17.20 17.31
CA ASN A 50 -4.65 -16.93 15.96
C ASN A 50 -5.12 -15.54 15.52
N ALA A 51 -4.16 -14.62 15.35
CA ALA A 51 -4.41 -13.39 14.63
C ALA A 51 -4.59 -13.71 13.13
N GLU A 52 -5.37 -12.89 12.43
CA GLU A 52 -5.64 -13.07 11.01
C GLU A 52 -5.35 -11.77 10.23
N LEU A 53 -4.69 -11.91 9.07
CA LEU A 53 -4.53 -10.83 8.08
C LEU A 53 -5.34 -11.16 6.84
N HIS A 54 -6.28 -10.29 6.50
CA HIS A 54 -7.10 -10.38 5.31
C HIS A 54 -6.54 -9.41 4.27
N ILE A 55 -6.27 -9.92 3.06
CA ILE A 55 -5.80 -9.15 1.90
C ILE A 55 -6.81 -9.34 0.75
N GLY A 56 -7.76 -8.42 0.64
CA GLY A 56 -8.92 -8.57 -0.22
C GLY A 56 -9.72 -9.82 0.14
N ASN A 57 -9.75 -10.81 -0.75
CA ASN A 57 -10.44 -12.08 -0.52
C ASN A 57 -9.52 -13.19 0.02
N ASN A 58 -8.23 -12.90 0.23
CA ASN A 58 -7.26 -13.85 0.77
C ASN A 58 -7.13 -13.67 2.28
N HIS A 59 -6.80 -14.75 2.97
CA HIS A 59 -6.62 -14.76 4.43
C HIS A 59 -5.33 -15.50 4.80
N ILE A 60 -4.56 -14.90 5.70
CA ILE A 60 -3.33 -15.46 6.27
C ILE A 60 -3.52 -15.52 7.79
N THR A 61 -3.38 -16.73 8.35
CA THR A 61 -3.42 -16.97 9.80
C THR A 61 -2.01 -16.89 10.37
N PHE A 62 -1.83 -16.15 11.45
CA PHE A 62 -0.58 -16.13 12.18
C PHE A 62 -0.61 -17.19 13.28
N ASN A 63 0.36 -18.10 13.26
CA ASN A 63 0.53 -19.14 14.30
C ASN A 63 1.15 -18.60 15.61
N HIS A 64 1.39 -17.28 15.67
CA HIS A 64 1.96 -16.59 16.81
C HIS A 64 1.17 -15.32 17.07
N ASN A 65 1.00 -14.98 18.34
CA ASN A 65 0.44 -13.70 18.74
C ASN A 65 1.23 -12.57 18.08
N LEU A 66 0.57 -11.73 17.28
CA LEU A 66 1.09 -10.43 16.87
C LEU A 66 1.11 -9.51 18.10
N SER A 67 2.04 -9.75 19.01
CA SER A 67 2.26 -8.89 20.17
C SER A 67 2.95 -7.61 19.70
N GLY A 68 2.19 -6.69 19.12
CA GLY A 68 2.67 -5.33 18.88
C GLY A 68 2.24 -4.68 17.57
N ILE A 69 0.95 -4.41 17.37
CA ILE A 69 0.51 -3.25 16.56
C ILE A 69 -0.60 -2.50 17.31
N TYR A 70 -0.38 -2.28 18.60
CA TYR A 70 -1.01 -1.18 19.36
C TYR A 70 0.09 -0.32 20.02
N SER A 71 1.28 -0.25 19.42
CA SER A 71 2.26 0.74 19.83
C SER A 71 1.92 2.05 19.13
N SER A 72 1.63 3.05 19.96
CA SER A 72 1.78 4.50 19.78
C SER A 72 2.26 5.02 18.41
N TRP A 73 1.84 6.25 18.10
CA TRP A 73 2.21 7.09 16.96
C TRP A 73 3.72 7.43 16.86
N ASN A 74 4.60 6.45 17.07
CA ASN A 74 6.06 6.49 17.07
C ASN A 74 6.67 5.40 16.15
N SER A 75 5.98 5.02 15.07
CA SER A 75 6.64 4.27 13.99
C SER A 75 7.60 5.21 13.26
N SER A 76 8.90 5.02 13.47
CA SER A 76 9.94 5.73 12.70
C SER A 76 9.91 5.19 11.28
N PHE A 77 9.35 5.96 10.34
CA PHE A 77 9.45 5.66 8.92
C PHE A 77 10.75 6.24 8.38
N ASP A 78 11.57 5.41 7.75
CA ASP A 78 12.69 5.87 6.95
C ASP A 78 12.22 6.17 5.53
N PHE A 79 12.42 7.42 5.10
CA PHE A 79 12.05 7.87 3.77
C PHE A 79 13.28 7.89 2.86
N TYR A 80 13.21 7.14 1.77
CA TYR A 80 14.22 7.11 0.73
C TYR A 80 13.60 7.51 -0.61
N GLU A 81 14.15 8.54 -1.23
CA GLU A 81 13.74 8.94 -2.58
C GLU A 81 14.41 8.05 -3.63
N GLY A 82 13.66 7.72 -4.69
CA GLY A 82 14.14 6.93 -5.81
C GLY A 82 14.86 7.79 -6.84
N ALA A 83 14.49 7.64 -8.11
CA ALA A 83 15.00 8.50 -9.17
C ALA A 83 14.41 9.92 -9.09
N GLU A 84 15.23 10.94 -9.38
CA GLU A 84 14.81 12.34 -9.44
C GLU A 84 13.92 12.64 -10.66
N ASN A 85 13.89 11.72 -11.64
CA ASN A 85 13.08 11.83 -12.85
C ASN A 85 12.55 10.46 -13.29
N ASN A 86 11.85 10.42 -14.43
CA ASN A 86 11.21 9.20 -14.93
C ASN A 86 12.20 8.10 -15.39
N LEU A 87 13.52 8.37 -15.35
CA LEU A 87 14.56 7.42 -15.70
C LEU A 87 15.35 7.03 -14.45
N PRO A 88 15.76 5.75 -14.35
CA PRO A 88 16.71 5.30 -13.36
C PRO A 88 17.97 6.15 -13.27
N ASP A 89 18.34 6.55 -12.06
CA ASP A 89 19.59 7.24 -11.76
C ASP A 89 20.33 6.56 -10.59
N GLN A 90 21.38 7.24 -10.10
CA GLN A 90 22.18 6.75 -9.00
C GLN A 90 21.40 6.72 -7.67
N ALA A 91 20.45 7.63 -7.46
CA ALA A 91 19.62 7.67 -6.26
C ALA A 91 18.69 6.44 -6.23
N ALA A 92 18.06 6.10 -7.35
CA ALA A 92 17.30 4.85 -7.48
C ALA A 92 18.14 3.60 -7.17
N MET A 93 19.39 3.55 -7.67
CA MET A 93 20.29 2.42 -7.39
C MET A 93 20.68 2.34 -5.90
N ASN A 94 20.99 3.47 -5.28
CA ASN A 94 21.36 3.53 -3.87
C ASN A 94 20.19 3.08 -2.99
N THR A 95 18.99 3.60 -3.24
CA THR A 95 17.77 3.24 -2.50
C THR A 95 17.45 1.75 -2.66
N ALA A 96 17.57 1.19 -3.87
CA ALA A 96 17.39 -0.24 -4.10
C ALA A 96 18.37 -1.10 -3.28
N GLN A 97 19.65 -0.70 -3.19
CA GLN A 97 20.65 -1.41 -2.38
C GLN A 97 20.39 -1.31 -0.88
N ILE A 98 19.84 -0.20 -0.41
CA ILE A 98 19.46 -0.05 1.01
C ILE A 98 18.28 -1.00 1.30
N ILE A 99 17.26 -1.04 0.45
CA ILE A 99 16.12 -1.97 0.59
C ILE A 99 16.59 -3.42 0.58
N GLU A 100 17.46 -3.80 -0.36
CA GLU A 100 18.04 -5.15 -0.43
C GLU A 100 18.73 -5.54 0.88
N LYS A 101 19.58 -4.64 1.42
CA LYS A 101 20.27 -4.87 2.70
C LYS A 101 19.31 -4.92 3.88
N MET A 102 18.29 -4.08 3.91
CA MET A 102 17.29 -4.08 4.99
C MET A 102 16.55 -5.42 5.02
N VAL A 103 16.09 -5.88 3.86
CA VAL A 103 15.39 -7.17 3.74
C VAL A 103 16.32 -8.33 4.07
N SER A 104 17.54 -8.37 3.50
CA SER A 104 18.48 -9.48 3.71
C SER A 104 18.94 -9.64 5.15
N ASN A 105 19.01 -8.55 5.92
CA ASN A 105 19.56 -8.56 7.27
C ASN A 105 18.50 -8.71 8.36
N THR A 106 17.23 -8.43 8.05
CA THR A 106 16.17 -8.30 9.07
C THR A 106 15.06 -9.33 8.91
N VAL A 107 14.71 -9.70 7.68
CA VAL A 107 13.54 -10.56 7.41
C VAL A 107 13.96 -12.03 7.46
N CYS A 108 13.30 -12.81 8.31
CA CYS A 108 13.48 -14.25 8.45
C CYS A 108 12.39 -15.04 7.70
N THR A 109 12.49 -16.37 7.66
CA THR A 109 11.55 -17.24 6.91
C THR A 109 10.12 -17.22 7.44
N ASP A 110 9.92 -16.84 8.69
CA ASP A 110 8.62 -16.82 9.37
C ASP A 110 7.98 -15.42 9.39
N ASP A 111 8.70 -14.41 8.87
CA ASP A 111 8.22 -13.04 8.79
C ASP A 111 7.41 -12.78 7.52
N ILE A 112 6.45 -11.86 7.60
CA ILE A 112 5.71 -11.38 6.42
C ILE A 112 6.29 -10.04 5.97
N LEU A 113 6.79 -10.00 4.73
CA LEU A 113 7.19 -8.76 4.06
C LEU A 113 6.03 -8.20 3.22
N LEU A 114 5.46 -7.08 3.66
CA LEU A 114 4.46 -6.35 2.88
C LEU A 114 5.14 -5.36 1.93
N VAL A 115 4.97 -5.56 0.63
CA VAL A 115 5.48 -4.65 -0.41
C VAL A 115 4.32 -3.88 -1.03
N LEU A 116 4.26 -2.57 -0.79
CA LEU A 116 3.27 -1.67 -1.40
C LEU A 116 3.83 -1.06 -2.68
N ILE A 117 3.19 -1.34 -3.81
CA ILE A 117 3.63 -0.97 -5.16
C ILE A 117 2.64 0.03 -5.75
N SER A 118 3.14 1.14 -6.28
CA SER A 118 2.35 2.12 -7.05
C SER A 118 3.19 2.72 -8.20
N GLY A 119 2.53 3.33 -9.20
CA GLY A 119 3.18 4.11 -10.25
C GLY A 119 4.09 3.33 -11.22
N THR A 120 5.05 4.05 -11.84
CA THR A 120 6.05 3.54 -12.80
C THR A 120 7.26 2.96 -12.05
N ILE A 121 7.24 1.65 -11.80
CA ILE A 121 8.39 0.93 -11.23
C ILE A 121 9.14 0.28 -12.39
N LEU A 122 10.24 0.88 -12.83
CA LEU A 122 11.14 0.25 -13.79
C LEU A 122 12.59 0.48 -13.36
N TYR A 123 13.07 -0.39 -12.47
CA TYR A 123 14.50 -0.53 -12.19
C TYR A 123 14.87 -2.01 -12.24
N THR A 124 15.72 -2.39 -13.20
CA THR A 124 16.27 -3.74 -13.26
C THR A 124 17.58 -3.76 -12.50
N ILE A 125 17.60 -4.37 -11.31
CA ILE A 125 18.85 -4.77 -10.66
C ILE A 125 19.45 -5.88 -11.53
N LYS A 126 20.42 -5.51 -12.39
CA LYS A 126 21.21 -6.52 -13.09
C LYS A 126 22.12 -7.18 -12.05
N ASN A 127 21.72 -8.34 -11.56
CA ASN A 127 22.66 -9.24 -10.92
C ASN A 127 23.76 -9.53 -11.94
N LYS A 128 24.97 -9.04 -11.69
CA LYS A 128 26.17 -9.59 -12.32
C LYS A 128 26.35 -11.00 -11.74
N THR A 129 25.55 -11.95 -12.22
CA THR A 129 25.98 -13.34 -12.18
C THR A 129 27.25 -13.39 -13.01
N ASN A 130 28.35 -13.71 -12.33
CA ASN A 130 29.66 -13.82 -12.92
C ASN A 130 29.56 -14.78 -14.12
N PRO A 131 29.75 -14.35 -15.38
CA PRO A 131 29.57 -15.23 -16.54
C PRO A 131 30.74 -16.22 -16.73
N ARG A 132 31.49 -16.48 -15.66
CA ARG A 132 32.70 -17.32 -15.64
C ARG A 132 32.77 -18.11 -14.33
N LEU A 133 31.84 -19.04 -14.16
CA LEU A 133 32.04 -20.30 -13.45
C LEU A 133 31.30 -21.39 -14.23
#